data_AF-A0A7S0HEH8-F1
#
_entry.id   AF-A0A7S0HEH8-F1
#
_cell.length_a   1.000
_cell.length_b   1.000
_cell.length_c   1.000
_cell.angle_alpha   90.00
_cell.angle_beta   90.00
_cell.angle_gamma   90.00
#
_symmetry.space_group_name_H-M   'P 1'
#
loop_
_entity.id
_entity.type
_entity.pdbx_description
1 polymer ?
#
loop_
_entity_poly.entity_id
_entity_poly.type
_entity_poly.pdbx_seq_one_letter_code
_entity_poly.pdbx_strand_id
1 'polypeptide(L)'
;SSLLSCAASILAASAVAAANHMSQLQAVLAAAHKYQVTRLLRWSEAQLCELIRVETVCSLLALAHLYEGPELEEHCLHFLKANTAAVVERPEFATLPPRSLVKWNMWAAGVDPADSRKRPRGAE
;
A
#
# COMPACT_ATOMS: atom_id res chain seq x y z
N SER A 1 14.91 -35.57 -0.31
CA SER A 1 13.57 -35.40 0.32
C SER A 1 13.60 -34.50 1.54
N SER A 2 14.53 -34.70 2.49
CA SER A 2 14.60 -33.93 3.75
C SER A 2 14.98 -32.44 3.58
N LEU A 3 15.87 -32.12 2.64
CA LEU A 3 16.30 -30.73 2.37
C LEU A 3 15.19 -29.86 1.74
N LEU A 4 14.32 -30.45 0.89
CA LEU A 4 13.16 -29.75 0.32
C LEU A 4 12.11 -29.41 1.39
N SER A 5 11.94 -30.26 2.41
CA SER A 5 11.04 -30.01 3.54
C SER A 5 11.54 -28.88 4.45
N CYS A 6 12.86 -28.82 4.70
CA CYS A 6 13.48 -27.73 5.45
C CYS A 6 13.39 -26.39 4.71
N ALA A 7 13.65 -26.38 3.39
CA ALA A 7 13.55 -25.16 2.58
C ALA A 7 12.10 -24.62 2.54
N ALA A 8 11.10 -25.50 2.40
CA ALA A 8 9.69 -25.12 2.46
C ALA A 8 9.29 -24.56 3.85
N SER A 9 9.79 -25.17 4.93
CA SER A 9 9.55 -24.69 6.30
C SER A 9 10.18 -23.32 6.57
N ILE A 10 11.38 -23.06 6.05
CA ILE A 10 12.06 -21.76 6.18
C ILE A 10 11.33 -20.69 5.37
N LEU A 11 10.90 -20.99 4.13
CA LEU A 11 10.11 -20.07 3.32
C LEU A 11 8.79 -19.72 4.01
N ALA A 12 8.08 -20.72 4.55
CA ALA A 12 6.84 -20.51 5.28
C ALA A 12 7.02 -19.64 6.53
N ALA A 13 8.09 -19.89 7.32
CA ALA A 13 8.40 -19.07 8.49
C ALA A 13 8.70 -17.60 8.12
N SER A 14 9.43 -17.38 7.01
CA SER A 14 9.73 -16.03 6.52
C SER A 14 8.48 -15.29 6.03
N ALA A 15 7.54 -15.99 5.38
CA ALA A 15 6.28 -15.43 4.94
C ALA A 15 5.36 -15.06 6.12
N VAL A 16 5.31 -15.91 7.16
CA VAL A 16 4.58 -15.62 8.40
C VAL A 16 5.19 -14.42 9.14
N ALA A 17 6.53 -14.31 9.19
CA ALA A 17 7.19 -13.16 9.77
C ALA A 17 6.87 -11.86 9.02
N ALA A 18 6.86 -11.88 7.69
CA ALA A 18 6.48 -10.73 6.88
C ALA A 18 5.01 -10.32 7.06
N ALA A 19 4.09 -11.28 7.15
CA ALA A 19 2.68 -11.03 7.43
C ALA A 19 2.49 -10.42 8.83
N ASN A 20 3.20 -10.93 9.84
CA ASN A 20 3.20 -10.37 11.20
C ASN A 20 3.79 -8.96 11.25
N HIS A 21 4.86 -8.71 10.48
CA HIS A 21 5.44 -7.37 10.40
C HIS A 21 4.46 -6.38 9.78
N MET A 22 3.77 -6.77 8.71
CA MET A 22 2.75 -5.94 8.07
C MET A 22 1.59 -5.63 9.03
N SER A 23 1.07 -6.62 9.77
CA SER A 23 -0.02 -6.39 10.72
C SER A 23 0.39 -5.48 11.89
N GLN A 24 1.65 -5.58 12.36
CA GLN A 24 2.21 -4.66 13.34
C GLN A 24 2.26 -3.22 12.81
N LEU A 25 2.74 -3.01 11.58
CA LEU A 25 2.78 -1.69 10.95
C LEU A 25 1.38 -1.09 10.76
N GLN A 26 0.40 -1.91 10.37
CA GLN A 26 -1.00 -1.49 10.28
C GLN A 26 -1.56 -1.05 11.63
N ALA A 27 -1.25 -1.76 12.72
CA ALA A 27 -1.65 -1.39 14.06
C ALA A 27 -0.97 -0.09 14.53
N VAL A 28 0.32 0.10 14.20
CA VAL A 28 1.04 1.34 14.47
C VAL A 28 0.41 2.51 13.70
N LEU A 29 0.07 2.32 12.42
CA LEU A 29 -0.59 3.34 11.61
C LEU A 29 -1.96 3.72 12.19
N ALA A 30 -2.76 2.74 12.58
CA ALA A 30 -4.05 2.96 13.25
C ALA A 30 -3.91 3.74 14.56
N ALA A 31 -2.91 3.39 15.38
CA ALA A 31 -2.61 4.11 16.62
C ALA A 31 -2.11 5.53 16.33
N ALA A 32 -1.21 5.69 15.36
CA ALA A 32 -0.68 7.00 14.97
C ALA A 32 -1.79 7.93 14.48
N HIS A 33 -2.74 7.42 13.70
CA HIS A 33 -3.93 8.15 13.27
C HIS A 33 -4.83 8.51 14.48
N LYS A 34 -5.13 7.53 15.34
CA LYS A 34 -5.96 7.74 16.54
C LYS A 34 -5.40 8.79 17.50
N TYR A 35 -4.08 8.80 17.70
CA TYR A 35 -3.39 9.73 18.58
C TYR A 35 -2.83 10.97 17.85
N GLN A 36 -3.12 11.11 16.55
CA GLN A 36 -2.68 12.22 15.70
C GLN A 36 -1.16 12.48 15.74
N VAL A 37 -0.36 11.42 15.85
CA VAL A 37 1.11 11.51 15.88
C VAL A 37 1.64 11.49 14.45
N THR A 38 1.69 12.66 13.81
CA THR A 38 2.03 12.80 12.38
C THR A 38 3.37 12.16 11.99
N ARG A 39 4.40 12.29 12.84
CA ARG A 39 5.73 11.71 12.57
C ARG A 39 5.69 10.18 12.54
N LEU A 40 4.92 9.57 13.44
CA LEU A 40 4.76 8.12 13.50
C LEU A 40 3.89 7.64 12.33
N LEU A 41 2.87 8.41 11.95
CA LEU A 41 2.01 8.11 10.81
C LEU A 41 2.82 8.03 9.53
N ARG A 42 3.60 9.08 9.19
CA ARG A 42 4.49 9.07 8.01
C ARG A 42 5.52 7.95 8.03
N TRP A 43 6.10 7.67 9.20
CA TRP A 43 7.04 6.56 9.35
C TRP A 43 6.37 5.21 9.05
N SER A 44 5.17 4.99 9.58
CA SER A 44 4.42 3.76 9.30
C SER A 44 3.98 3.64 7.85
N GLU A 45 3.60 4.75 7.20
CA GLU A 45 3.32 4.80 5.77
C GLU A 45 4.54 4.39 4.95
N ALA A 46 5.70 5.00 5.22
CA ALA A 46 6.95 4.68 4.52
C ALA A 46 7.32 3.20 4.63
N GLN A 47 7.17 2.60 5.82
CA GLN A 47 7.43 1.16 6.02
C GLN A 47 6.40 0.28 5.30
N LEU A 48 5.13 0.66 5.25
CA LEU A 48 4.12 -0.06 4.48
C LEU A 48 4.34 0.05 2.97
N CYS A 49 4.88 1.17 2.48
CA CYS A 49 5.23 1.36 1.08
C CYS A 49 6.27 0.33 0.60
N GLU A 50 7.22 -0.07 1.45
CA GLU A 50 8.23 -1.10 1.15
C GLU A 50 7.62 -2.51 1.00
N LEU A 51 6.42 -2.72 1.55
CA LEU A 51 5.70 -4.01 1.54
C LEU A 51 4.62 -4.08 0.44
N ILE A 52 4.52 -3.07 -0.42
CA ILE A 52 3.56 -3.07 -1.53
C ILE A 52 3.94 -4.17 -2.53
N ARG A 53 2.98 -5.07 -2.77
CA ARG A 53 3.04 -6.14 -3.76
C ARG A 53 1.69 -6.23 -4.48
N VAL A 54 1.64 -6.97 -5.58
CA VAL A 54 0.38 -7.25 -6.31
C VAL A 54 -0.68 -7.85 -5.38
N GLU A 55 -0.25 -8.61 -4.37
CA GLU A 55 -1.13 -9.26 -3.40
C GLU A 55 -1.58 -8.38 -2.23
N THR A 56 -0.85 -7.31 -1.95
CA THR A 56 -1.09 -6.48 -0.76
C THR A 56 -1.56 -5.08 -1.13
N VAL A 57 -1.40 -4.64 -2.39
CA VAL A 57 -1.73 -3.27 -2.81
C VAL A 57 -3.20 -2.94 -2.59
N CYS A 58 -4.13 -3.88 -2.81
CA CYS A 58 -5.55 -3.66 -2.59
C CYS A 58 -5.86 -3.41 -1.11
N SER A 59 -5.34 -4.27 -0.22
CA SER A 59 -5.56 -4.12 1.22
C SER A 59 -4.89 -2.86 1.77
N LEU A 60 -3.68 -2.54 1.32
CA LEU A 60 -2.97 -1.32 1.70
C LEU A 60 -3.67 -0.05 1.21
N LEU A 61 -4.20 -0.04 -0.01
CA LEU A 61 -4.98 1.09 -0.54
C LEU A 61 -6.25 1.34 0.27
N ALA A 62 -6.96 0.27 0.67
CA ALA A 62 -8.12 0.38 1.54
C ALA A 62 -7.75 0.96 2.92
N LEU A 63 -6.60 0.56 3.48
CA LEU A 63 -6.09 1.09 4.75
C LEU A 63 -5.67 2.55 4.65
N ALA A 64 -5.01 2.95 3.55
CA ALA A 64 -4.60 4.33 3.31
C ALA A 64 -5.81 5.27 3.29
N HIS A 65 -6.91 4.87 2.65
CA HIS A 65 -8.16 5.64 2.67
C HIS A 65 -8.87 5.64 4.02
N LEU A 66 -8.73 4.59 4.82
CA LEU A 66 -9.37 4.48 6.13
C LEU A 66 -8.71 5.39 7.17
N TYR A 67 -7.38 5.48 7.14
CA TYR A 67 -6.57 6.21 8.12
C TYR A 67 -5.98 7.51 7.56
N GLU A 68 -6.51 7.98 6.44
CA GLU A 68 -6.14 9.26 5.80
C GLU A 68 -4.62 9.40 5.63
N GLY A 69 -3.98 8.34 5.12
CA GLY A 69 -2.55 8.28 4.84
C GLY A 69 -2.23 8.64 3.38
N PRO A 70 -1.90 9.92 3.07
CA PRO A 70 -1.74 10.37 1.70
C PRO A 70 -0.47 9.83 1.03
N GLU A 71 0.61 9.59 1.79
CA GLU A 71 1.87 9.09 1.22
C GLU A 71 1.71 7.64 0.80
N LEU A 72 1.08 6.82 1.66
CA LEU A 72 0.80 5.42 1.34
C LEU A 72 -0.18 5.30 0.16
N GLU A 73 -1.21 6.14 0.14
CA GLU A 73 -2.19 6.15 -0.95
C GLU A 73 -1.54 6.44 -2.31
N GLU A 74 -0.71 7.49 -2.39
CA GLU A 74 -0.01 7.88 -3.62
C GLU A 74 0.86 6.73 -4.16
N HIS A 75 1.64 6.07 -3.29
CA HIS A 75 2.48 4.94 -3.67
C HIS A 75 1.65 3.73 -4.13
N CYS A 76 0.55 3.41 -3.42
CA CYS A 76 -0.35 2.33 -3.82
C CYS A 76 -0.98 2.61 -5.19
N LEU A 77 -1.45 3.84 -5.46
CA LEU A 77 -2.01 4.22 -6.74
C LEU A 77 -0.97 4.14 -7.87
N HIS A 78 0.24 4.64 -7.66
CA HIS A 78 1.34 4.51 -8.62
C HIS A 78 1.68 3.05 -8.94
N PHE A 79 1.79 2.20 -7.93
CA PHE A 79 2.05 0.77 -8.13
C PHE A 79 0.91 0.09 -8.88
N LEU A 80 -0.33 0.44 -8.53
CA LEU A 80 -1.53 -0.09 -9.16
C LEU A 80 -1.64 0.32 -10.63
N LYS A 81 -1.26 1.56 -11.00
CA LYS A 81 -1.17 2.01 -12.40
C LYS A 81 -0.19 1.18 -13.23
N ALA A 82 0.98 0.93 -12.64
CA ALA A 82 2.05 0.20 -13.31
C ALA A 82 1.71 -1.28 -13.50
N ASN A 83 0.86 -1.85 -12.63
CA ASN A 83 0.53 -3.27 -12.59
C ASN A 83 -0.98 -3.56 -12.73
N THR A 84 -1.73 -2.68 -13.41
CA THR A 84 -3.20 -2.76 -13.50
C THR A 84 -3.68 -4.14 -13.97
N ALA A 85 -3.08 -4.68 -15.03
CA ALA A 85 -3.46 -5.97 -15.59
C ALA A 85 -3.39 -7.10 -14.54
N ALA A 86 -2.30 -7.15 -13.76
CA ALA A 86 -2.09 -8.20 -12.76
C ALA A 86 -2.99 -8.04 -11.52
N VAL A 87 -3.35 -6.81 -11.15
CA VAL A 87 -4.17 -6.57 -9.96
C VAL A 87 -5.67 -6.73 -10.24
N VAL A 88 -6.15 -6.29 -11.41
CA VAL A 88 -7.57 -6.33 -11.78
C VAL A 88 -8.09 -7.76 -11.95
N GLU A 89 -7.22 -8.70 -12.35
CA GLU A 89 -7.56 -10.12 -12.44
C GLU A 89 -7.82 -10.77 -11.06
N ARG A 90 -7.36 -10.15 -9.96
CA ARG A 90 -7.45 -10.73 -8.63
C ARG A 90 -8.78 -10.39 -7.96
N PRO A 91 -9.37 -11.34 -7.21
CA PRO A 91 -10.67 -11.13 -6.55
C PRO A 91 -10.60 -10.01 -5.50
N GLU A 92 -9.42 -9.78 -4.94
CA GLU A 92 -9.16 -8.73 -3.95
C GLU A 92 -9.49 -7.32 -4.49
N PHE A 93 -9.31 -7.09 -5.79
CA PHE A 93 -9.66 -5.83 -6.43
C PHE A 93 -11.17 -5.60 -6.46
N ALA A 94 -11.96 -6.63 -6.73
CA ALA A 94 -13.43 -6.56 -6.71
C ALA A 94 -13.98 -6.38 -5.28
N THR A 95 -13.27 -6.87 -4.26
CA THR A 95 -13.66 -6.71 -2.84
C THR A 95 -13.26 -5.37 -2.23
N LEU A 96 -12.59 -4.49 -2.98
CA LEU A 96 -12.18 -3.18 -2.47
C LEU A 96 -13.38 -2.33 -2.03
N PRO A 97 -13.20 -1.44 -1.03
CA PRO A 97 -14.23 -0.50 -0.65
C PRO A 97 -14.64 0.36 -1.86
N PRO A 98 -15.95 0.66 -2.04
CA PRO A 98 -16.41 1.46 -3.17
C PRO A 98 -15.76 2.84 -3.20
N ARG A 99 -15.47 3.43 -2.04
CA ARG A 99 -14.72 4.70 -1.93
C ARG A 99 -13.33 4.60 -2.57
N SER A 100 -12.62 3.49 -2.31
CA SER A 100 -11.28 3.22 -2.88
C SER A 100 -11.34 2.99 -4.38
N LEU A 101 -12.32 2.21 -4.84
CA LEU A 101 -12.52 1.91 -6.26
C LEU A 101 -12.89 3.15 -7.07
N VAL A 102 -13.81 3.99 -6.57
CA VAL A 102 -14.20 5.22 -7.26
C VAL A 102 -13.01 6.17 -7.36
N LYS A 103 -12.25 6.35 -6.27
CA LYS A 103 -11.06 7.19 -6.28
C LYS A 103 -9.99 6.67 -7.25
N TRP A 104 -9.74 5.36 -7.25
CA TRP A 104 -8.86 4.72 -8.24
C TRP A 104 -9.35 4.94 -9.67
N ASN A 105 -10.63 4.71 -9.98
CA ASN A 105 -11.19 4.90 -11.33
C ASN A 105 -10.99 6.33 -11.81
N MET A 106 -11.25 7.32 -10.95
CA MET A 106 -11.02 8.74 -11.26
C MET A 106 -9.55 9.02 -11.54
N TRP A 107 -8.65 8.47 -10.73
CA TRP A 107 -7.20 8.64 -10.88
C TRP A 107 -6.65 7.92 -12.12
N ALA A 108 -7.16 6.72 -12.43
CA ALA A 108 -6.79 5.93 -13.59
C ALA A 108 -7.25 6.57 -14.92
N ALA A 109 -8.34 7.33 -14.90
CA ALA A 109 -8.84 8.09 -16.06
C ALA A 109 -7.94 9.26 -16.49
N GLY A 110 -6.76 9.44 -15.87
CA GLY A 110 -5.78 10.45 -16.25
C GLY A 110 -5.90 11.76 -15.47
N VAL A 111 -6.73 11.79 -14.43
CA VAL A 111 -6.71 12.88 -13.44
C VAL A 111 -5.58 12.58 -12.46
N ASP A 112 -4.35 12.92 -12.85
CA ASP A 112 -3.19 12.77 -11.98
C ASP A 112 -3.09 13.98 -11.03
N PRO A 113 -3.41 13.85 -9.72
CA PRO A 113 -3.25 14.92 -8.75
C PRO A 113 -1.77 15.25 -8.49
N ALA A 114 -0.83 14.36 -8.85
CA ALA A 114 0.60 14.54 -8.60
C ALA A 114 1.27 15.50 -9.59
N ASP A 115 0.68 15.76 -10.77
CA ASP A 115 1.25 16.73 -11.73
C ASP A 115 1.12 18.19 -11.23
N SER A 116 0.36 18.43 -10.15
CA SER A 116 0.32 19.71 -9.44
C SER A 116 1.54 19.97 -8.54
N ARG A 117 2.37 18.94 -8.25
CA ARG A 117 3.54 19.05 -7.36
C ARG A 117 4.84 19.42 -8.08
N LYS A 118 4.82 19.70 -9.39
CA LYS A 118 5.88 20.47 -10.04
C LYS A 118 5.73 21.93 -9.60
N ARG A 119 6.29 22.28 -8.43
CA ARG A 119 6.72 23.67 -8.24
C ARG A 119 7.56 24.03 -9.46
N PRO A 120 7.26 25.11 -10.20
CA PRO A 120 8.23 25.62 -11.15
C PRO A 120 9.50 25.90 -10.35
N ARG A 121 10.57 25.17 -10.66
CA ARG A 121 11.92 25.62 -10.32
C ARG A 121 12.17 26.85 -11.18
N GLY A 122 11.62 27.98 -10.74
CA GLY A 122 11.97 29.29 -11.25
C GLY A 122 13.25 29.77 -10.58
N ALA A 123 14.15 30.25 -11.44
CA ALA A 123 15.28 31.14 -11.17
C ALA A 123 16.44 30.58 -10.33
N GLU A 124 17.55 30.26 -10.99
CA GLU A 124 18.65 31.22 -11.21
C GLU A 124 19.34 30.94 -12.55
#